data_AF-A0A1D2QSJ4-F1
#
_entry.id   AF-A0A1D2QSJ4-F1
#
_cell.length_a   1.000
_cell.length_b   1.000
_cell.length_c   1.000
_cell.angle_alpha   90.00
_cell.angle_beta   90.00
_cell.angle_gamma   90.00
#
_symmetry.space_group_name_H-M   'P 1'
#
loop_
_entity.id
_entity.type
_entity.pdbx_description
1 polymer ?
#
loop_
_entity_poly.entity_id
_entity_poly.type
_entity_poly.pdbx_seq_one_letter_code
_entity_poly.pdbx_strand_id
1 'polypeptide(L)'
;MLHNLLKQEGLVVNKKRTYRLYTTEDLQVRTKKRKKLTRPRLVMDLPNQANQRWSMDFVADQLSNGRRFRILNTVGDYSRE
;
A
#
# COMPACT_ATOMS: atom_id res chain seq x y z
N MET A 1 -0.10 -19.05 -17.22
CA MET A 1 -1.23 -19.10 -18.18
C MET A 1 -0.74 -19.35 -19.61
N LEU A 2 -0.06 -18.41 -20.28
CA LEU A 2 0.33 -18.56 -21.71
C LEU A 2 1.18 -19.79 -22.03
N HIS A 3 2.25 -20.06 -21.26
CA HIS A 3 3.13 -21.20 -21.53
C HIS A 3 2.42 -22.56 -21.46
N ASN A 4 1.43 -22.71 -20.57
CA ASN A 4 0.71 -23.97 -20.41
C ASN A 4 -0.21 -24.24 -21.61
N LEU A 5 -0.87 -23.20 -22.13
CA LEU A 5 -1.69 -23.28 -23.34
C LEU A 5 -0.84 -23.70 -24.55
N LEU A 6 0.29 -23.03 -24.76
CA LEU A 6 1.23 -23.36 -25.84
C LEU A 6 1.85 -24.77 -25.71
N LYS A 7 1.99 -25.27 -24.48
CA LYS A 7 2.47 -26.63 -24.22
C LYS A 7 1.40 -27.67 -24.54
N GLN A 8 0.13 -27.40 -24.26
CA GLN A 8 -0.98 -28.28 -24.62
C GLN A 8 -1.17 -28.40 -26.13
N GLU A 9 -0.95 -27.32 -26.88
CA GLU A 9 -0.97 -27.32 -28.35
C GLU A 9 0.32 -27.88 -28.98
N GLY A 10 1.31 -28.31 -28.18
CA GLY A 10 2.57 -28.86 -28.68
C GLY A 10 3.52 -27.84 -29.32
N LEU A 11 3.22 -26.54 -29.23
CA LEU A 11 3.99 -25.47 -29.88
C LEU A 11 5.28 -25.13 -29.13
N VAL A 12 5.36 -25.39 -27.82
CA VAL A 12 6.53 -25.06 -27.00
C VAL A 12 6.81 -26.10 -25.91
N VAL A 13 8.07 -26.52 -25.80
CA VAL A 13 8.57 -27.41 -24.73
C VAL A 13 9.19 -26.64 -23.57
N ASN A 14 9.96 -25.58 -23.87
CA ASN A 14 10.74 -24.84 -22.87
C ASN A 14 10.08 -23.51 -22.47
N LYS A 15 9.78 -23.35 -21.18
CA LYS A 15 9.23 -22.13 -20.59
C LYS A 15 10.07 -20.88 -20.86
N LYS A 16 11.40 -21.00 -20.90
CA LYS A 16 12.31 -19.88 -21.20
C LYS A 16 12.12 -19.34 -22.61
N ARG A 17 11.81 -20.21 -23.58
CA ARG A 17 11.55 -19.81 -24.97
C ARG A 17 10.26 -18.99 -25.07
N THR A 18 9.18 -19.43 -24.41
CA THR A 18 7.94 -18.67 -24.33
C THR A 18 8.17 -17.28 -23.72
N TYR A 19 8.92 -17.20 -22.61
CA TYR A 19 9.19 -15.92 -21.96
C TYR A 19 10.03 -14.97 -22.82
N ARG A 20 11.05 -15.48 -23.54
CA ARG A 20 11.84 -14.67 -24.47
C ARG A 20 10.97 -14.08 -25.58
N LEU A 21 10.17 -14.91 -26.25
CA LEU A 21 9.25 -14.46 -27.31
C LEU A 21 8.26 -13.43 -26.79
N TYR A 22 7.65 -13.70 -25.64
CA TYR A 22 6.70 -12.77 -25.00
C TYR A 22 7.33 -11.40 -24.67
N THR A 23 8.64 -11.38 -24.41
CA THR A 23 9.40 -10.15 -24.11
C THR A 23 9.88 -9.45 -25.38
N THR A 24 10.34 -10.19 -26.39
CA THR A 24 10.80 -9.61 -27.67
C THR A 24 9.66 -9.01 -28.46
N GLU A 25 8.47 -9.60 -28.38
CA GLU A 25 7.24 -9.11 -29.03
C GLU A 25 6.51 -8.03 -28.21
N ASP A 26 7.08 -7.58 -27.08
CA ASP A 26 6.49 -6.58 -26.16
C ASP A 26 5.03 -6.87 -25.75
N LEU A 27 4.66 -8.16 -25.69
CA LEU A 27 3.30 -8.62 -25.35
C LEU A 27 2.98 -8.53 -23.86
N GLN A 28 3.93 -8.05 -23.06
CA GLN A 28 3.77 -7.87 -21.63
C GLN A 28 2.79 -6.74 -21.34
N VAL A 29 1.73 -7.04 -20.55
CA VAL A 29 0.82 -6.01 -20.06
C VAL A 29 1.59 -5.10 -19.09
N ARG A 30 1.99 -3.92 -19.57
CA ARG A 30 2.68 -2.93 -18.74
C ARG A 30 1.73 -2.41 -17.66
N THR A 31 1.95 -2.81 -16.41
CA THR A 31 1.23 -2.22 -15.29
C THR A 31 1.64 -0.76 -15.17
N LYS A 32 0.67 0.16 -15.24
CA LYS A 32 0.94 1.60 -15.05
C LYS A 32 1.61 1.80 -13.68
N LYS A 33 2.74 2.52 -13.66
CA LYS A 33 3.37 2.94 -12.39
C LYS A 33 2.33 3.74 -11.59
N ARG A 34 2.03 3.28 -10.38
CA ARG A 34 1.14 3.99 -9.46
C ARG A 34 1.75 5.36 -9.15
N LYS A 35 1.06 6.44 -9.53
CA LYS A 35 1.46 7.81 -9.15
C LYS A 35 1.32 7.96 -7.64
N LYS A 36 2.38 8.40 -6.96
CA LYS A 36 2.31 8.76 -5.54
C LYS A 36 1.67 10.15 -5.41
N LEU A 37 0.78 10.32 -4.45
CA LEU A 37 0.23 11.63 -4.12
C LEU A 37 1.26 12.40 -3.30
N THR A 38 1.76 13.51 -3.84
CA THR A 38 2.62 14.44 -3.09
C THR A 38 1.73 15.45 -2.38
N ARG A 39 1.72 15.44 -1.04
CA ARG A 39 1.04 16.45 -0.23
C ARG A 39 2.09 17.39 0.37
N PRO A 40 1.98 18.72 0.18
CA PRO A 40 2.88 19.66 0.85
C PRO A 40 2.66 19.59 2.36
N ARG A 41 3.76 19.68 3.13
CA ARG A 41 3.68 19.74 4.59
C ARG A 41 3.31 21.16 4.98
N LEU A 42 2.12 21.34 5.55
CA LEU A 42 1.73 22.61 6.17
C LEU A 42 2.33 22.69 7.58
N VAL A 43 2.90 23.84 7.93
CA VAL A 43 3.27 24.12 9.32
C VAL A 43 1.98 24.27 10.11
N MET A 44 1.89 23.57 11.25
CA MET A 44 0.71 23.64 12.12
C MET A 44 0.99 24.64 13.24
N ASP A 45 0.08 25.57 13.45
CA ASP A 45 0.16 26.54 14.55
C ASP A 45 0.01 25.85 15.90
N LEU A 46 0.81 26.30 16.87
CA LEU A 46 0.74 25.84 18.26
C LEU A 46 -0.45 26.52 18.96
N PRO A 47 -1.22 25.79 19.78
CA PRO A 47 -2.30 26.38 20.57
C PRO A 47 -1.72 27.30 21.66
N ASN A 48 -2.44 28.38 21.98
CA ASN A 48 -2.03 29.38 22.97
C ASN A 48 -2.72 29.19 24.34
N GLN A 49 -3.77 28.37 24.42
CA GLN A 49 -4.48 28.04 25.65
C GLN A 49 -4.93 26.57 25.66
N ALA A 50 -5.19 26.05 26.87
CA ALA A 50 -5.79 24.73 27.05
C ALA A 50 -7.14 24.64 26.34
N ASN A 51 -7.53 23.42 25.94
CA ASN A 51 -8.77 23.13 25.22
C ASN A 51 -8.97 23.79 23.84
N GLN A 52 -8.00 24.52 23.30
CA GLN A 52 -8.11 25.09 21.95
C GLN A 52 -7.96 24.05 20.84
N ARG A 53 -7.19 22.99 21.10
CA ARG A 53 -6.83 22.02 20.08
C ARG A 53 -6.54 20.65 20.69
N TRP A 54 -7.14 19.63 20.08
CA TRP A 54 -7.05 18.24 20.50
C TRP A 54 -6.61 17.41 19.30
N SER A 55 -5.58 16.61 19.47
CA SER A 55 -5.17 15.61 18.51
C SER A 55 -5.84 14.28 18.86
N MET A 56 -6.44 13.64 17.87
CA MET A 56 -7.03 12.32 18.02
C MET A 56 -6.38 11.35 17.04
N ASP A 57 -6.01 10.18 17.52
CA ASP A 57 -5.54 9.09 16.67
C ASP A 57 -6.18 7.75 17.06
N PHE A 58 -6.10 6.79 16.14
CA PHE A 58 -6.52 5.43 16.41
C PHE A 58 -5.32 4.50 16.29
N VAL A 59 -5.07 3.72 17.34
CA VAL A 59 -4.12 2.62 17.31
C VAL A 59 -4.89 1.33 17.10
N ALA A 60 -4.51 0.56 16.08
CA ALA A 60 -5.10 -0.74 15.81
C ALA A 60 -4.15 -1.85 16.26
N ASP A 61 -4.68 -2.85 16.95
CA ASP A 61 -3.91 -4.00 17.41
C ASP A 61 -4.77 -5.29 17.38
N GLN A 62 -4.13 -6.43 17.58
CA GLN A 62 -4.73 -7.75 17.51
C GLN A 62 -4.36 -8.60 18.73
N LEU A 63 -5.37 -9.14 19.40
CA LEU A 63 -5.19 -10.09 20.49
C LEU A 63 -4.65 -11.43 19.98
N SER A 64 -4.04 -12.24 20.86
CA SER A 64 -3.51 -13.57 20.53
C SER A 64 -4.55 -14.52 19.91
N ASN A 65 -5.84 -14.30 20.17
CA ASN A 65 -6.95 -15.05 19.59
C ASN A 65 -7.42 -14.53 18.21
N GLY A 66 -6.71 -13.57 17.61
CA GLY A 66 -7.04 -13.01 16.29
C GLY A 66 -8.07 -11.87 16.31
N ARG A 67 -8.70 -11.56 17.45
CA ARG A 67 -9.65 -10.45 17.56
C ARG A 67 -8.93 -9.11 17.41
N ARG A 68 -9.34 -8.33 16.40
CA ARG A 68 -8.82 -6.98 16.16
C ARG A 68 -9.59 -5.96 16.99
N PHE A 69 -8.89 -4.98 17.53
CA PHE A 69 -9.50 -3.85 18.23
C PHE A 69 -8.80 -2.56 17.83
N ARG A 70 -9.44 -1.43 18.16
CA ARG A 70 -8.87 -0.10 17.97
C ARG A 70 -9.03 0.69 19.25
N ILE A 71 -7.99 1.40 19.64
CA ILE A 71 -7.98 2.34 20.76
C ILE A 71 -8.04 3.73 20.15
N LEU A 72 -8.96 4.57 20.65
CA LEU A 72 -8.98 6.01 20.36
C LEU A 72 -8.08 6.71 21.38
N ASN A 73 -7.01 7.34 20.92
CA ASN A 73 -6.21 8.22 21.76
C ASN A 73 -6.66 9.67 21.53
N THR A 74 -6.79 10.42 22.62
CA THR A 74 -7.13 11.84 22.60
C THR A 74 -6.08 12.59 23.43
N VAL A 75 -5.33 13.50 22.80
CA VAL A 75 -4.25 14.27 23.43
C VAL A 75 -4.54 15.76 23.28
N GLY A 76 -4.38 16.52 24.36
CA GLY A 76 -4.44 17.98 24.33
C GLY A 76 -3.14 18.55 23.76
N ASP A 77 -3.22 19.39 22.72
CA ASP A 77 -2.03 19.91 22.04
C ASP A 77 -1.31 21.02 22.82
N TYR A 78 -1.96 21.61 23.83
CA TYR A 78 -1.42 22.71 24.65
C TYR A 78 -0.61 22.21 25.86
N SER A 79 -1.15 21.23 26.56
CA SER A 79 -0.56 20.65 27.76
C SER A 79 0.05 19.30 27.36
N ARG A 80 1.16 19.32 26.63
CA ARG A 80 1.99 18.12 26.46
C ARG A 80 2.70 17.85 27.79
N GLU A 81 1.97 17.28 28.74
CA GLU A 81 2.57 16.44 29.79
C GLU A 81 2.58 14.98 29.33
#